data_AF-A0A7C3LKM5-F1
#
_entry.id   AF-A0A7C3LKM5-F1
#
_cell.length_a   1.000
_cell.length_b   1.000
_cell.length_c   1.000
_cell.angle_alpha   90.00
_cell.angle_beta   90.00
_cell.angle_gamma   90.00
#
_symmetry.space_group_name_H-M   'P 1'
#
loop_
_entity.id
_entity.type
_entity.pdbx_description
1 polymer ?
#
loop_
_entity_poly.entity_id
_entity_poly.type
_entity_poly.pdbx_seq_one_letter_code
_entity_poly.pdbx_strand_id
1 'polypeptide(L)'
;MLAVNNVCDEILELKRQRRAVILAHHYQESEIQDLADSIGDSLELARRARDFDGDVIAFCGVWFMAETAKVLNPKRTVIVPDREAGCSLVDSCTAEQLRAFRRRFPDHVIVSYINTSVEVKAESDILCTSRNAVQVVNSIPPDKPVLFLPDRNLGNYVKKQTGRENLRIWQGTCIVHATFPARRLAAARLEHPDALVAAHPECSEEVLAMADFIGSTTAIINWCAKADAPEIIVMTESGVKHSLAKLAPHKRFYFIPNE
;
A
#
# COMPACT_ATOMS: atom_id res chain seq x y z
N MET A 1 -36.96 -26.50 -6.22
CA MET A 1 -35.50 -26.59 -6.19
C MET A 1 -35.01 -25.62 -5.13
N LEU A 2 -34.46 -26.11 -4.02
CA LEU A 2 -33.73 -25.26 -3.09
C LEU A 2 -32.45 -24.81 -3.81
N ALA A 3 -32.27 -23.52 -4.01
CA ALA A 3 -30.99 -23.00 -4.51
C ALA A 3 -29.91 -23.43 -3.52
N VAL A 4 -28.88 -24.12 -3.99
CA VAL A 4 -27.69 -24.38 -3.19
C VAL A 4 -26.99 -23.03 -3.07
N ASN A 5 -27.10 -22.38 -1.91
CA ASN A 5 -26.35 -21.16 -1.64
C ASN A 5 -24.86 -21.49 -1.81
N ASN A 6 -24.17 -20.75 -2.67
CA ASN A 6 -22.72 -20.87 -2.76
C ASN A 6 -22.08 -20.00 -1.67
N VAL A 7 -20.76 -20.13 -1.48
CA VAL A 7 -20.02 -19.39 -0.45
C VAL A 7 -20.18 -17.86 -0.60
N CYS A 8 -20.30 -17.35 -1.83
CA CYS A 8 -20.52 -15.92 -2.06
C CYS A 8 -21.89 -15.47 -1.53
N ASP A 9 -22.94 -16.26 -1.77
CA ASP A 9 -24.29 -15.98 -1.27
C ASP A 9 -24.31 -15.99 0.27
N GLU A 10 -23.61 -16.94 0.89
CA GLU A 10 -23.47 -17.01 2.35
C GLU A 10 -22.74 -15.80 2.93
N ILE A 11 -21.64 -15.36 2.30
CA ILE A 11 -20.90 -14.15 2.69
C ILE A 11 -21.80 -12.91 2.60
N LEU A 12 -22.55 -12.75 1.52
CA LEU A 12 -23.43 -11.60 1.31
C LEU A 12 -24.60 -11.58 2.30
N GLU A 13 -25.17 -12.74 2.61
CA GLU A 13 -26.22 -12.85 3.61
C GLU A 13 -25.68 -12.55 5.03
N LEU A 14 -24.51 -13.09 5.39
CA LEU A 14 -23.86 -12.77 6.67
C LEU A 14 -23.49 -11.28 6.77
N LYS A 15 -23.00 -10.69 5.69
CA LYS A 15 -22.71 -9.25 5.61
C LYS A 15 -23.96 -8.43 5.95
N ARG A 16 -25.11 -8.78 5.36
CA ARG A 16 -26.40 -8.11 5.61
C ARG A 16 -26.86 -8.32 7.06
N GLN A 17 -26.84 -9.56 7.56
CA GLN A 17 -27.27 -9.89 8.92
C GLN A 17 -26.44 -9.20 10.01
N ARG A 18 -25.14 -8.99 9.74
CA ARG A 18 -24.21 -8.35 10.67
C ARG A 18 -24.05 -6.86 10.46
N ARG A 19 -24.81 -6.25 9.52
CA ARG A 19 -24.65 -4.85 9.10
C ARG A 19 -23.17 -4.53 8.87
N ALA A 20 -22.51 -5.41 8.11
CA ALA A 20 -21.08 -5.39 7.91
C ALA A 20 -20.70 -4.69 6.60
N VAL A 21 -19.45 -4.21 6.55
CA VAL A 21 -18.78 -3.78 5.31
C VAL A 21 -17.59 -4.69 5.04
N ILE A 22 -17.39 -5.05 3.77
CA ILE A 22 -16.20 -5.74 3.28
C ILE A 22 -15.28 -4.71 2.62
N LEU A 23 -14.11 -4.52 3.19
CA LEU A 23 -13.07 -3.62 2.69
C LEU A 23 -11.91 -4.46 2.15
N ALA A 24 -11.59 -4.33 0.87
CA ALA A 24 -10.52 -5.11 0.24
C ALA A 24 -9.38 -4.22 -0.25
N HIS A 25 -8.14 -4.63 0.01
CA HIS A 25 -6.99 -4.00 -0.65
C HIS A 25 -6.94 -4.38 -2.13
N HIS A 26 -6.39 -3.52 -2.98
CA HIS A 26 -6.20 -3.80 -4.42
C HIS A 26 -5.36 -5.06 -4.71
N TYR A 27 -4.64 -5.59 -3.72
CA TYR A 27 -3.81 -6.79 -3.84
C TYR A 27 -4.54 -8.08 -3.48
N GLN A 28 -5.82 -8.00 -3.12
CA GLN A 28 -6.64 -9.19 -2.87
C GLN A 28 -6.96 -9.93 -4.17
N GLU A 29 -7.31 -11.21 -4.06
CA GLU A 29 -7.77 -12.00 -5.21
C GLU A 29 -9.06 -11.41 -5.81
N SER A 30 -9.29 -11.65 -7.09
CA SER A 30 -10.40 -11.03 -7.84
C SER A 30 -11.77 -11.36 -7.24
N GLU A 31 -11.96 -12.58 -6.74
CA GLU A 31 -13.21 -13.01 -6.10
C GLU A 31 -13.50 -12.23 -4.80
N ILE A 32 -12.47 -11.90 -4.02
CA ILE A 32 -12.61 -11.07 -2.82
C ILE A 32 -12.87 -9.61 -3.20
N GLN A 33 -12.17 -9.11 -4.23
CA GLN A 33 -12.41 -7.77 -4.77
C GLN A 33 -13.87 -7.63 -5.27
N ASP A 34 -14.42 -8.65 -5.92
CA ASP A 34 -15.80 -8.64 -6.44
C ASP A 34 -16.87 -8.61 -5.33
N LEU A 35 -16.58 -9.18 -4.16
CA LEU A 35 -17.47 -9.17 -3.00
C LEU A 35 -17.38 -7.89 -2.15
N ALA A 36 -16.30 -7.11 -2.31
CA ALA A 36 -16.00 -5.97 -1.47
C ALA A 36 -16.93 -4.78 -1.75
N ASP A 37 -17.37 -4.09 -0.70
CA ASP A 37 -18.12 -2.83 -0.80
C ASP A 37 -17.20 -1.66 -1.16
N SER A 38 -15.90 -1.79 -0.90
CA SER A 38 -14.89 -0.82 -1.28
C SER A 38 -13.55 -1.50 -1.50
N ILE A 39 -12.89 -1.12 -2.60
CA ILE A 39 -11.53 -1.54 -2.95
C ILE A 39 -10.65 -0.30 -2.95
N GLY A 40 -9.50 -0.33 -2.29
CA GLY A 40 -8.64 0.85 -2.19
C GLY A 40 -7.23 0.59 -1.65
N ASP A 41 -6.42 1.64 -1.61
CA ASP A 41 -5.16 1.67 -0.87
C ASP A 41 -5.38 1.85 0.64
N SER A 42 -4.31 1.73 1.43
CA SER A 42 -4.39 1.81 2.90
C SER A 42 -5.06 3.07 3.44
N LEU A 43 -4.87 4.23 2.80
CA LEU A 43 -5.47 5.49 3.24
C LEU A 43 -6.95 5.54 2.90
N GLU A 44 -7.31 5.09 1.71
CA GLU A 44 -8.71 5.03 1.28
C GLU A 44 -9.52 4.08 2.18
N LEU A 45 -9.02 2.87 2.42
CA LEU A 45 -9.73 1.90 3.27
C LEU A 45 -9.84 2.36 4.72
N ALA A 46 -8.82 3.03 5.27
CA ALA A 46 -8.89 3.62 6.61
C ALA A 46 -10.00 4.69 6.71
N ARG A 47 -10.18 5.52 5.67
CA ARG A 47 -11.27 6.51 5.60
C ARG A 47 -12.64 5.84 5.46
N ARG A 48 -12.77 4.86 4.57
CA ARG A 48 -14.00 4.07 4.39
C ARG A 48 -14.42 3.38 5.68
N ALA A 49 -13.46 2.78 6.40
CA ALA A 49 -13.69 2.16 7.69
C ALA A 49 -14.26 3.15 8.73
N ARG A 50 -13.69 4.36 8.80
CA ARG A 50 -14.13 5.42 9.72
C ARG A 50 -15.54 5.93 9.40
N ASP A 51 -15.82 6.13 8.12
CA ASP A 51 -17.05 6.78 7.63
C ASP A 51 -18.22 5.77 7.51
N PHE A 52 -17.97 4.47 7.68
CA PHE A 52 -18.99 3.42 7.66
C PHE A 52 -19.91 3.48 8.90
N ASP A 53 -21.22 3.35 8.70
CA ASP A 53 -22.25 3.45 9.76
C ASP A 53 -22.85 2.09 10.19
N GLY A 54 -22.10 1.01 10.01
CA GLY A 54 -22.48 -0.32 10.48
C GLY A 54 -21.66 -0.83 11.66
N ASP A 55 -21.82 -2.11 11.95
CA ASP A 55 -21.38 -2.72 13.22
C ASP A 55 -20.07 -3.50 13.06
N VAL A 56 -19.85 -4.10 11.88
CA VAL A 56 -18.73 -5.00 11.60
C VAL A 56 -17.96 -4.56 10.37
N ILE A 57 -16.63 -4.57 10.45
CA ILE A 57 -15.73 -4.33 9.32
C ILE A 57 -14.98 -5.64 9.07
N ALA A 58 -15.25 -6.29 7.95
CA ALA A 58 -14.42 -7.39 7.44
C ALA A 58 -13.31 -6.77 6.58
N PHE A 59 -12.08 -6.83 7.07
CA PHE A 59 -10.92 -6.21 6.44
C PHE A 59 -10.10 -7.27 5.69
N CYS A 60 -10.29 -7.33 4.37
CA CYS A 60 -9.57 -8.20 3.46
C CYS A 60 -8.25 -7.53 3.05
N GLY A 61 -7.25 -7.67 3.92
CA GLY A 61 -5.92 -7.14 3.77
C GLY A 61 -5.00 -7.73 4.83
N VAL A 62 -3.86 -7.07 5.08
CA VAL A 62 -2.89 -7.53 6.08
C VAL A 62 -3.22 -7.00 7.49
N TRP A 63 -2.71 -7.68 8.51
CA TRP A 63 -3.04 -7.49 9.92
C TRP A 63 -2.96 -6.01 10.37
N PHE A 64 -1.88 -5.30 10.08
CA PHE A 64 -1.69 -3.92 10.53
C PHE A 64 -2.75 -2.95 9.97
N MET A 65 -3.31 -3.25 8.79
CA MET A 65 -4.37 -2.44 8.19
C MET A 65 -5.68 -2.63 8.97
N ALA A 66 -5.99 -3.87 9.35
CA ALA A 66 -7.12 -4.18 10.21
C ALA A 66 -6.95 -3.56 11.60
N GLU A 67 -5.74 -3.58 12.18
CA GLU A 67 -5.45 -2.88 13.43
C GLU A 67 -5.68 -1.37 13.29
N THR A 68 -5.22 -0.76 12.19
CA THR A 68 -5.45 0.67 11.90
C THR A 68 -6.94 0.97 11.80
N ALA A 69 -7.72 0.12 11.12
CA ALA A 69 -9.17 0.24 11.08
C ALA A 69 -9.79 0.13 12.48
N LYS A 70 -9.30 -0.77 13.33
CA LYS A 70 -9.78 -0.93 14.72
C LYS A 70 -9.45 0.28 15.59
N VAL A 71 -8.26 0.86 15.45
CA VAL A 71 -7.86 2.10 16.16
C VAL A 71 -8.79 3.25 15.80
N LEU A 72 -9.15 3.40 14.51
CA LEU A 72 -10.09 4.43 14.05
C LEU A 72 -11.55 4.14 14.42
N ASN A 73 -11.87 2.89 14.75
CA ASN A 73 -13.23 2.41 15.02
C ASN A 73 -13.29 1.59 16.33
N PRO A 74 -12.98 2.19 17.50
CA PRO A 74 -12.75 1.45 18.74
C PRO A 74 -13.98 0.67 19.21
N LYS A 75 -15.19 1.13 18.87
CA LYS A 75 -16.46 0.48 19.24
C LYS A 75 -16.94 -0.58 18.24
N ARG A 76 -16.43 -0.60 17.01
CA ARG A 76 -16.85 -1.56 15.97
C ARG A 76 -16.07 -2.86 16.08
N THR A 77 -16.69 -3.94 15.64
CA THR A 77 -15.98 -5.22 15.46
C THR A 77 -15.18 -5.14 14.16
N VAL A 78 -13.88 -5.41 14.23
CA VAL A 78 -13.03 -5.51 13.04
C VAL A 78 -12.52 -6.94 12.96
N ILE A 79 -12.73 -7.58 11.81
CA ILE A 79 -12.37 -8.97 11.54
C ILE A 79 -11.34 -8.96 10.43
N VAL A 80 -10.25 -9.69 10.61
CA VAL A 80 -9.29 -10.02 9.55
C VAL A 80 -9.38 -11.53 9.32
N PRO A 81 -9.57 -12.01 8.07
CA PRO A 81 -9.78 -13.43 7.79
C PRO A 81 -8.61 -14.33 8.20
N ASP A 82 -7.39 -13.80 8.08
CA ASP A 82 -6.17 -14.51 8.40
C ASP A 82 -5.27 -13.66 9.30
N ARG A 83 -4.89 -14.22 10.45
CA ARG A 83 -4.01 -13.55 11.41
C ARG A 83 -2.55 -13.55 10.95
N GLU A 84 -2.15 -14.51 10.11
CA GLU A 84 -0.79 -14.64 9.60
C GLU A 84 -0.53 -13.76 8.38
N ALA A 85 -1.54 -13.04 7.87
CA ALA A 85 -1.40 -12.05 6.81
C ALA A 85 -0.55 -10.85 7.25
N GLY A 86 0.78 -11.02 7.20
CA GLY A 86 1.78 -10.07 7.67
C GLY A 86 2.31 -9.11 6.60
N CYS A 87 3.33 -8.33 6.98
CA CYS A 87 4.00 -7.40 6.06
C CYS A 87 5.47 -7.26 6.47
N SER A 88 6.40 -7.56 5.55
CA SER A 88 7.84 -7.52 5.82
C SER A 88 8.34 -6.17 6.32
N LEU A 89 7.66 -5.08 5.92
CA LEU A 89 7.96 -3.73 6.41
C LEU A 89 7.61 -3.56 7.88
N VAL A 90 6.49 -4.12 8.33
CA VAL A 90 6.10 -4.11 9.74
C VAL A 90 7.13 -4.88 10.57
N ASP A 91 7.53 -6.06 10.08
CA ASP A 91 8.50 -6.92 10.78
C ASP A 91 9.89 -6.28 10.87
N SER A 92 10.23 -5.41 9.93
CA SER A 92 11.54 -4.74 9.86
C SER A 92 11.74 -3.60 10.88
N CYS A 93 10.69 -3.19 11.61
CA CYS A 93 10.77 -2.09 12.55
C CYS A 93 9.90 -2.35 13.78
N THR A 94 10.54 -2.64 14.92
CA THR A 94 9.83 -2.82 16.19
C THR A 94 9.75 -1.53 16.99
N ALA A 95 8.72 -1.41 17.85
CA ALA A 95 8.57 -0.26 18.74
C ALA A 95 9.75 -0.10 19.70
N GLU A 96 10.37 -1.21 20.14
CA GLU A 96 11.56 -1.17 20.99
C GLU A 96 12.76 -0.54 20.27
N GLN A 97 13.02 -0.94 19.02
CA GLN A 97 14.08 -0.35 18.21
C GLN A 97 13.83 1.14 17.97
N LEU A 98 12.58 1.54 17.70
CA LEU A 98 12.23 2.94 17.51
C LEU A 98 12.37 3.76 18.80
N ARG A 99 11.97 3.22 19.95
CA ARG A 99 12.19 3.86 21.27
C ARG A 99 13.68 4.02 21.56
N ALA A 100 14.51 3.03 21.22
CA ALA A 100 15.96 3.12 21.34
C ALA A 100 16.54 4.23 20.44
N PHE A 101 16.02 4.36 19.22
CA PHE A 101 16.37 5.47 18.33
C PHE A 101 15.99 6.83 18.95
N ARG A 102 14.74 6.99 19.41
CA ARG A 102 14.24 8.24 20.00
C ARG A 102 15.05 8.67 21.24
N ARG A 103 15.48 7.73 22.09
CA ARG A 103 16.40 8.03 23.21
C ARG A 103 17.75 8.58 22.76
N ARG A 104 18.27 8.10 21.63
CA ARG A 104 19.57 8.53 21.10
C ARG A 104 19.49 9.82 20.28
N PHE A 105 18.35 10.06 19.64
CA PHE A 105 18.13 11.19 18.72
C PHE A 105 16.79 11.89 19.03
N PRO A 106 16.66 12.55 20.20
CA PRO A 106 15.38 13.10 20.67
C PRO A 106 14.82 14.23 19.79
N ASP A 107 15.68 14.92 19.03
CA ASP A 107 15.27 16.04 18.18
C ASP A 107 14.74 15.64 16.78
N HIS A 108 14.79 14.34 16.43
CA HIS A 108 14.29 13.88 15.14
C HIS A 108 12.77 13.78 15.14
N VAL A 109 12.14 14.35 14.12
CA VAL A 109 10.72 14.09 13.81
C VAL A 109 10.62 12.70 13.19
N ILE A 110 9.77 11.85 13.76
CA ILE A 110 9.56 10.48 13.30
C ILE A 110 8.37 10.45 12.33
N VAL A 111 8.69 10.27 11.05
CA VAL A 111 7.72 10.07 9.97
C VAL A 111 7.61 8.59 9.66
N SER A 112 6.47 8.01 10.00
CA SER A 112 6.22 6.58 9.78
C SER A 112 5.28 6.36 8.61
N TYR A 113 5.71 5.53 7.68
CA TYR A 113 4.82 4.96 6.68
C TYR A 113 3.76 4.10 7.39
N ILE A 114 2.54 4.09 6.83
CA ILE A 114 1.39 3.36 7.39
C ILE A 114 1.66 1.86 7.53
N ASN A 115 2.60 1.31 6.76
CA ASN A 115 3.06 -0.08 6.80
C ASN A 115 4.02 -0.31 7.99
N THR A 116 3.48 -0.11 9.19
CA THR A 116 4.12 -0.25 10.52
C THR A 116 3.13 -0.87 11.50
N SER A 117 3.57 -1.39 12.64
CA SER A 117 2.64 -1.85 13.68
C SER A 117 1.94 -0.68 14.36
N VAL A 118 0.81 -0.93 15.05
CA VAL A 118 0.18 0.12 15.87
C VAL A 118 1.10 0.62 17.00
N GLU A 119 1.93 -0.26 17.56
CA GLU A 119 2.92 0.15 18.58
C GLU A 119 3.95 1.14 18.02
N VAL A 120 4.44 0.92 16.79
CA VAL A 120 5.33 1.86 16.12
C VAL A 120 4.60 3.16 15.80
N LYS A 121 3.35 3.10 15.35
CA LYS A 121 2.53 4.30 15.12
C LYS A 121 2.39 5.15 16.38
N ALA A 122 2.25 4.52 17.56
CA ALA A 122 2.15 5.24 18.83
C ALA A 122 3.43 6.01 19.21
N GLU A 123 4.59 5.58 18.70
CA GLU A 123 5.89 6.26 18.88
C GLU A 123 6.19 7.29 17.80
N SER A 124 5.33 7.42 16.78
CA SER A 124 5.55 8.26 15.61
C SER A 124 4.95 9.65 15.79
N ASP A 125 5.60 10.67 15.22
CA ASP A 125 5.09 12.05 15.28
C ASP A 125 4.07 12.32 14.18
N ILE A 126 4.27 11.72 13.00
CA ILE A 126 3.35 11.85 11.88
C ILE A 126 3.36 10.58 11.02
N LEU A 127 2.19 10.22 10.51
CA LEU A 127 2.01 9.10 9.60
C LEU A 127 1.92 9.56 8.15
N CYS A 128 2.41 8.75 7.23
CA CYS A 128 2.26 8.95 5.80
C CYS A 128 1.89 7.66 5.07
N THR A 129 1.55 7.82 3.80
CA THR A 129 1.40 6.73 2.82
C THR A 129 2.25 7.04 1.59
N SER A 130 2.44 6.07 0.69
CA SER A 130 3.10 6.32 -0.60
C SER A 130 2.43 7.43 -1.42
N ARG A 131 1.14 7.75 -1.17
CA ARG A 131 0.42 8.85 -1.81
C ARG A 131 0.86 10.25 -1.35
N ASN A 132 1.26 10.41 -0.09
CA ASN A 132 1.46 11.74 0.52
C ASN A 132 2.80 11.90 1.26
N ALA A 133 3.70 10.91 1.22
CA ALA A 133 4.96 10.93 1.96
C ALA A 133 5.82 12.18 1.68
N VAL A 134 5.93 12.59 0.41
CA VAL A 134 6.66 13.81 0.02
C VAL A 134 6.03 15.06 0.64
N GLN A 135 4.70 15.16 0.63
CA GLN A 135 3.96 16.29 1.22
C GLN A 135 4.13 16.33 2.75
N VAL A 136 4.06 15.17 3.40
CA VAL A 136 4.26 15.04 4.86
C VAL A 136 5.68 15.44 5.26
N VAL A 137 6.70 15.02 4.51
CA VAL A 137 8.08 15.42 4.81
C VAL A 137 8.31 16.91 4.54
N ASN A 138 7.69 17.48 3.52
CA ASN A 138 7.79 18.92 3.23
C ASN A 138 7.03 19.80 4.23
N SER A 139 6.08 19.27 5.01
CA SER A 139 5.38 20.05 6.05
C SER A 139 6.21 20.24 7.32
N ILE A 140 7.29 19.47 7.49
CA ILE A 140 8.21 19.56 8.63
C ILE A 140 9.17 20.72 8.39
N PRO A 141 9.51 21.57 9.39
CA PRO A 141 10.48 22.66 9.23
C PRO A 141 11.80 22.19 8.60
N PRO A 142 12.36 22.88 7.57
CA PRO A 142 13.53 22.40 6.81
C PRO A 142 14.76 22.05 7.63
N ASP A 143 14.98 22.74 8.75
CA ASP A 143 16.10 22.58 9.68
C ASP A 143 15.95 21.36 10.61
N LYS A 144 14.73 20.88 10.83
CA LYS A 144 14.47 19.72 11.70
C LYS A 144 14.93 18.42 11.03
N PRO A 145 15.77 17.60 11.70
CA PRO A 145 16.11 16.28 11.19
C PRO A 145 14.90 15.35 11.27
N VAL A 146 14.81 14.44 10.31
CA VAL A 146 13.68 13.51 10.17
C VAL A 146 14.21 12.08 10.16
N LEU A 147 13.56 11.19 10.90
CA LEU A 147 13.63 9.75 10.65
C LEU A 147 12.44 9.34 9.80
N PHE A 148 12.69 8.81 8.61
CA PHE A 148 11.68 8.19 7.76
C PHE A 148 11.78 6.67 7.86
N LEU A 149 10.66 6.00 8.15
CA LEU A 149 10.61 4.56 8.39
C LEU A 149 9.32 3.90 7.86
N PRO A 150 9.28 2.58 7.66
CA PRO A 150 10.41 1.65 7.75
C PRO A 150 11.05 1.38 6.38
N ASP A 151 10.39 1.78 5.29
CA ASP A 151 10.82 1.44 3.93
C ASP A 151 11.95 2.34 3.42
N ARG A 152 13.06 1.71 3.10
CA ARG A 152 14.26 2.33 2.55
C ARG A 152 13.99 2.93 1.17
N ASN A 153 13.26 2.23 0.32
CA ASN A 153 13.06 2.64 -1.07
C ASN A 153 12.16 3.89 -1.14
N LEU A 154 10.99 3.85 -0.48
CA LEU A 154 10.14 5.02 -0.33
C LEU A 154 10.87 6.17 0.37
N GLY A 155 11.66 5.88 1.42
CA GLY A 155 12.45 6.90 2.11
C GLY A 155 13.47 7.59 1.19
N ASN A 156 14.18 6.83 0.36
CA ASN A 156 15.13 7.36 -0.62
C ASN A 156 14.42 8.16 -1.72
N TYR A 157 13.28 7.66 -2.21
CA TYR A 157 12.44 8.39 -3.16
C TYR A 157 12.00 9.74 -2.57
N VAL A 158 11.48 9.76 -1.34
CA VAL A 158 11.08 10.98 -0.65
C VAL A 158 12.27 11.93 -0.44
N LYS A 159 13.44 11.40 -0.04
CA LYS A 159 14.66 12.20 0.10
C LYS A 159 15.01 12.90 -1.21
N LYS A 160 15.00 12.17 -2.33
CA LYS A 160 15.26 12.70 -3.69
C LYS A 160 14.24 13.76 -4.11
N GLN A 161 12.94 13.51 -3.88
CA GLN A 161 11.87 14.43 -4.27
C GLN A 161 11.85 15.72 -3.44
N THR A 162 12.23 15.64 -2.16
CA THR A 162 12.22 16.80 -1.25
C THR A 162 13.54 17.57 -1.25
N GLY A 163 14.64 16.96 -1.71
CA GLY A 163 15.97 17.56 -1.66
C GLY A 163 16.54 17.72 -0.24
N ARG A 164 15.94 17.05 0.76
CA ARG A 164 16.33 17.18 2.17
C ARG A 164 17.51 16.28 2.51
N GLU A 165 18.64 16.85 2.89
CA GLU A 165 19.81 16.06 3.33
C GLU A 165 19.68 15.51 4.75
N ASN A 166 18.86 16.13 5.60
CA ASN A 166 18.62 15.73 6.98
C ASN A 166 17.52 14.65 7.14
N LEU A 167 17.28 13.86 6.09
CA LEU A 167 16.42 12.68 6.13
C LEU A 167 17.25 11.43 6.43
N ARG A 168 17.09 10.89 7.64
CA ARG A 168 17.60 9.57 7.99
C ARG A 168 16.58 8.51 7.62
N ILE A 169 17.03 7.44 6.97
CA ILE A 169 16.13 6.43 6.39
C ILE A 169 16.35 5.09 7.08
N TRP A 170 15.26 4.50 7.56
CA TRP A 170 15.25 3.14 8.10
C TRP A 170 15.56 2.11 7.01
N GLN A 171 16.19 1.01 7.37
CA GLN A 171 16.73 0.02 6.41
C GLN A 171 15.81 -1.20 6.24
N GLY A 172 14.49 -1.00 6.30
CA GLY A 172 13.50 -2.01 5.95
C GLY A 172 13.16 -1.97 4.46
N THR A 173 12.60 -3.05 3.94
CA THR A 173 12.15 -3.12 2.54
C THR A 173 10.91 -3.99 2.38
N CYS A 174 10.06 -3.65 1.42
CA CYS A 174 8.97 -4.53 0.98
C CYS A 174 9.55 -5.69 0.17
N ILE A 175 9.32 -6.93 0.62
CA ILE A 175 9.84 -8.13 -0.08
C ILE A 175 9.25 -8.28 -1.48
N VAL A 176 8.07 -7.70 -1.76
CA VAL A 176 7.46 -7.73 -3.10
C VAL A 176 8.16 -6.74 -4.03
N HIS A 177 8.29 -5.47 -3.62
CA HIS A 177 8.80 -4.44 -4.51
C HIS A 177 10.32 -4.39 -4.61
N ALA A 178 11.03 -4.76 -3.55
CA ALA A 178 12.49 -4.78 -3.55
C ALA A 178 13.07 -5.94 -4.37
N THR A 179 12.27 -6.95 -4.68
CA THR A 179 12.66 -8.14 -5.45
C THR A 179 12.33 -8.02 -6.94
N PHE A 180 11.76 -6.90 -7.40
CA PHE A 180 11.62 -6.66 -8.83
C PHE A 180 12.98 -6.44 -9.48
N PRO A 181 13.41 -7.34 -10.38
CA PRO A 181 14.74 -7.24 -10.95
C PRO A 181 14.75 -6.23 -12.10
N ALA A 182 15.57 -5.17 -11.96
CA ALA A 182 15.73 -4.13 -12.99
C ALA A 182 16.05 -4.70 -14.38
N ARG A 183 16.86 -5.77 -14.44
CA ARG A 183 17.20 -6.46 -15.69
C ARG A 183 15.98 -7.07 -16.42
N ARG A 184 14.97 -7.57 -15.70
CA ARG A 184 13.75 -8.08 -16.35
C ARG A 184 12.88 -6.92 -16.85
N LEU A 185 12.85 -5.79 -16.14
CA LEU A 185 12.19 -4.58 -16.66
C LEU A 185 12.87 -4.07 -17.93
N ALA A 186 14.21 -4.05 -17.96
CA ALA A 186 14.94 -3.71 -19.17
C ALA A 186 14.60 -4.66 -20.34
N ALA A 187 14.54 -5.97 -20.08
CA ALA A 187 14.14 -6.96 -21.10
C ALA A 187 12.69 -6.74 -21.57
N ALA A 188 11.75 -6.53 -20.65
CA ALA A 188 10.35 -6.27 -20.99
C ALA A 188 10.17 -4.99 -21.82
N ARG A 189 10.97 -3.94 -21.57
CA ARG A 189 10.97 -2.72 -22.42
C ARG A 189 11.51 -2.98 -23.83
N LEU A 190 12.38 -3.97 -24.02
CA LEU A 190 12.84 -4.36 -25.36
C LEU A 190 11.77 -5.18 -26.10
N GLU A 191 11.04 -6.03 -25.39
CA GLU A 191 9.92 -6.80 -25.93
C GLU A 191 8.70 -5.93 -26.25
N HIS A 192 8.48 -4.89 -25.44
CA HIS A 192 7.36 -3.95 -25.53
C HIS A 192 7.87 -2.49 -25.60
N PRO A 193 8.47 -2.07 -26.72
CA PRO A 193 9.13 -0.75 -26.83
C PRO A 193 8.19 0.45 -26.67
N ASP A 194 6.92 0.28 -27.02
CA ASP A 194 5.89 1.32 -26.91
C ASP A 194 5.13 1.28 -25.57
N ALA A 195 5.44 0.33 -24.69
CA ALA A 195 4.78 0.23 -23.40
C ALA A 195 5.34 1.26 -22.42
N LEU A 196 4.43 2.01 -21.77
CA LEU A 196 4.83 2.86 -20.65
C LEU A 196 5.06 2.01 -19.40
N VAL A 197 5.84 2.52 -18.45
CA VAL A 197 6.15 1.85 -17.18
C VAL A 197 5.56 2.62 -16.01
N ALA A 198 4.69 1.98 -15.24
CA ALA A 198 4.17 2.52 -13.98
C ALA A 198 4.75 1.73 -12.79
N ALA A 199 5.37 2.41 -11.82
CA ALA A 199 6.04 1.77 -10.69
C ALA A 199 5.60 2.31 -9.33
N HIS A 200 5.60 1.43 -8.34
CA HIS A 200 5.37 1.84 -6.95
C HIS A 200 6.69 2.39 -6.34
N PRO A 201 6.66 3.45 -5.52
CA PRO A 201 7.88 4.03 -4.92
C PRO A 201 8.60 3.11 -3.90
N GLU A 202 8.03 1.94 -3.60
CA GLU A 202 8.70 0.88 -2.83
C GLU A 202 9.67 0.06 -3.69
N CYS A 203 9.68 0.24 -5.02
CA CYS A 203 10.64 -0.39 -5.93
C CYS A 203 12.05 0.20 -5.77
N SER A 204 13.07 -0.55 -6.20
CA SER A 204 14.45 -0.06 -6.20
C SER A 204 14.64 1.16 -7.12
N GLU A 205 15.64 2.00 -6.82
CA GLU A 205 15.97 3.17 -7.64
C GLU A 205 16.22 2.80 -9.11
N GLU A 206 16.82 1.64 -9.37
CA GLU A 206 17.06 1.13 -10.72
C GLU A 206 15.75 0.91 -11.49
N VAL A 207 14.73 0.37 -10.83
CA VAL A 207 13.38 0.20 -11.41
C VAL A 207 12.70 1.56 -11.57
N LEU A 208 12.76 2.43 -10.56
CA LEU A 208 12.15 3.75 -10.60
C LEU A 208 12.74 4.65 -11.69
N ALA A 209 14.04 4.52 -11.98
CA ALA A 209 14.71 5.27 -13.04
C ALA A 209 14.20 4.91 -14.46
N MET A 210 13.57 3.75 -14.63
CA MET A 210 12.95 3.31 -15.88
C MET A 210 11.43 3.55 -15.93
N ALA A 211 10.84 4.16 -14.90
CA ALA A 211 9.41 4.37 -14.80
C ALA A 211 8.98 5.70 -15.44
N ASP A 212 7.92 5.65 -16.24
CA ASP A 212 7.23 6.82 -16.79
C ASP A 212 6.26 7.45 -15.78
N PHE A 213 5.80 6.65 -14.81
CA PHE A 213 4.99 7.12 -13.68
C PHE A 213 5.38 6.41 -12.38
N ILE A 214 5.48 7.17 -11.29
CA ILE A 214 5.76 6.65 -9.95
C ILE A 214 4.64 7.11 -9.01
N GLY A 215 3.98 6.19 -8.32
CA GLY A 215 2.90 6.56 -7.41
C GLY A 215 2.37 5.42 -6.53
N SER A 216 1.43 5.73 -5.63
CA SER A 216 0.73 4.71 -4.85
C SER A 216 -0.10 3.79 -5.75
N THR A 217 -0.55 2.65 -5.21
CA THR A 217 -1.36 1.66 -5.94
C THR A 217 -2.56 2.29 -6.67
N THR A 218 -3.38 3.06 -5.96
CA THR A 218 -4.53 3.77 -6.57
C THR A 218 -4.09 4.81 -7.60
N ALA A 219 -2.94 5.48 -7.39
CA ALA A 219 -2.41 6.44 -8.35
C ALA A 219 -1.94 5.75 -9.65
N ILE A 220 -1.27 4.59 -9.54
CA ILE A 220 -0.88 3.75 -10.67
C ILE A 220 -2.11 3.31 -11.44
N ILE A 221 -3.11 2.75 -10.77
CA ILE A 221 -4.35 2.28 -11.42
C ILE A 221 -5.03 3.41 -12.19
N ASN A 222 -5.19 4.57 -11.56
CA ASN A 222 -5.82 5.73 -12.18
C ASN A 222 -5.01 6.31 -13.34
N TRP A 223 -3.68 6.33 -13.21
CA TRP A 223 -2.79 6.81 -14.27
C TRP A 223 -2.82 5.85 -15.47
N CYS A 224 -2.71 4.54 -15.23
CA CYS A 224 -2.80 3.50 -16.25
C CYS A 224 -4.12 3.54 -17.02
N ALA A 225 -5.24 3.78 -16.33
CA ALA A 225 -6.55 3.88 -16.96
C ALA A 225 -6.71 5.13 -17.84
N LYS A 226 -6.01 6.23 -17.51
CA LYS A 226 -6.08 7.51 -18.21
C LYS A 226 -5.01 7.71 -19.28
N ALA A 227 -3.88 7.02 -19.18
CA ALA A 227 -2.78 7.13 -20.12
C ALA A 227 -3.25 6.76 -21.54
N ASP A 228 -2.76 7.43 -22.58
CA ASP A 228 -3.16 7.12 -23.96
C ASP A 228 -2.52 5.82 -24.48
N ALA A 229 -1.41 5.38 -23.87
CA ALA A 229 -0.68 4.19 -24.30
C ALA A 229 -1.54 2.91 -24.25
N PRO A 230 -1.51 2.07 -25.31
CA PRO A 230 -2.26 0.82 -25.35
C PRO A 230 -1.63 -0.28 -24.49
N GLU A 231 -0.35 -0.16 -24.19
CA GLU A 231 0.48 -1.12 -23.48
C GLU A 231 1.13 -0.46 -22.26
N ILE A 232 1.05 -1.10 -21.10
CA ILE A 232 1.67 -0.60 -19.86
C ILE A 232 2.29 -1.76 -19.07
N ILE A 233 3.56 -1.62 -18.71
CA ILE A 233 4.26 -2.48 -17.75
C ILE A 233 4.01 -1.94 -16.34
N VAL A 234 3.46 -2.78 -15.47
CA VAL A 234 3.04 -2.41 -14.12
C VAL A 234 3.96 -3.06 -13.08
N MET A 235 4.76 -2.23 -12.41
CA MET A 235 5.75 -2.61 -11.40
C MET A 235 5.19 -2.41 -9.98
N THR A 236 4.20 -3.22 -9.65
CA THR A 236 3.64 -3.39 -8.30
C THR A 236 3.06 -4.80 -8.16
N GLU A 237 2.47 -5.14 -7.01
CA GLU A 237 1.84 -6.44 -6.80
C GLU A 237 0.71 -6.70 -7.84
N SER A 238 0.63 -7.93 -8.32
CA SER A 238 -0.19 -8.39 -9.45
C SER A 238 -1.71 -8.32 -9.26
N GLY A 239 -2.23 -8.29 -8.02
CA GLY A 239 -3.66 -8.19 -7.71
C GLY A 239 -4.33 -6.94 -8.28
N VAL A 240 -3.56 -5.89 -8.58
CA VAL A 240 -4.08 -4.70 -9.29
C VAL A 240 -4.58 -5.01 -10.70
N LYS A 241 -4.21 -6.16 -11.28
CA LYS A 241 -4.65 -6.63 -12.59
C LYS A 241 -6.17 -6.61 -12.72
N HIS A 242 -6.89 -7.03 -11.67
CA HIS A 242 -8.35 -7.06 -11.69
C HIS A 242 -8.96 -5.65 -11.76
N SER A 243 -8.45 -4.75 -10.92
CA SER A 243 -8.86 -3.33 -10.92
C SER A 243 -8.56 -2.66 -12.27
N LEU A 244 -7.40 -2.93 -12.85
CA LEU A 244 -7.01 -2.41 -14.17
C LEU A 244 -7.87 -2.98 -15.30
N ALA A 245 -8.15 -4.27 -15.30
CA ALA A 245 -9.00 -4.92 -16.31
C ALA A 245 -10.43 -4.36 -16.30
N LYS A 246 -10.97 -4.01 -15.12
CA LYS A 246 -12.29 -3.36 -15.01
C LYS A 246 -12.29 -1.93 -15.53
N LEU A 247 -11.26 -1.14 -15.22
CA LEU A 247 -11.22 0.28 -15.56
C LEU A 247 -10.77 0.56 -17.00
N ALA A 248 -9.92 -0.29 -17.56
CA ALA A 248 -9.37 -0.13 -18.89
C ALA A 248 -9.25 -1.48 -19.63
N PRO A 249 -10.38 -2.16 -19.93
CA PRO A 249 -10.39 -3.49 -20.55
C PRO A 249 -9.79 -3.52 -21.96
N HIS A 250 -9.64 -2.36 -22.61
CA HIS A 250 -9.09 -2.21 -23.95
C HIS A 250 -7.56 -2.07 -23.97
N LYS A 251 -6.90 -1.98 -22.80
CA LYS A 251 -5.45 -1.86 -22.66
C LYS A 251 -4.81 -3.20 -22.30
N ARG A 252 -3.54 -3.36 -22.66
CA ARG A 252 -2.70 -4.51 -22.28
C ARG A 252 -1.81 -4.13 -21.12
N PHE A 253 -1.86 -4.93 -20.06
CA PHE A 253 -1.05 -4.76 -18.85
C PHE A 253 -0.07 -5.91 -18.71
N TYR A 254 1.21 -5.60 -18.57
CA TYR A 254 2.29 -6.56 -18.37
C TYR A 254 2.79 -6.49 -16.93
N PHE A 255 2.92 -7.65 -16.29
CA PHE A 255 3.41 -7.77 -14.92
C PHE A 255 4.70 -8.57 -14.94
N ILE A 256 5.74 -8.05 -14.30
CA ILE A 256 7.04 -8.70 -14.22
C ILE A 256 7.08 -9.55 -12.95
N PRO A 257 7.39 -10.85 -13.02
CA PRO A 257 7.52 -11.66 -11.82
C PRO A 257 8.74 -11.21 -10.99
N ASN A 258 8.54 -11.14 -9.67
CA ASN A 258 9.59 -10.94 -8.68
C ASN A 258 10.52 -12.16 -8.56
N GLU A 259 11.65 -12.00 -7.86
CA GLU A 259 12.67 -13.04 -7.61
C GLU A 259 13.11 -13.14 -6.15
#